data_AF-A0A3N6G0Q0-F1
#
_entry.id   AF-A0A3N6G0Q0-F1
#
_cell.length_a   1.000
_cell.length_b   1.000
_cell.length_c   1.000
_cell.angle_alpha   90.00
_cell.angle_beta   90.00
_cell.angle_gamma   90.00
#
_symmetry.space_group_name_H-M   'P 1'
#
loop_
_entity.id
_entity.type
_entity.pdbx_description
1 polymer ?
#
loop_
_entity_poly.entity_id
_entity_poly.type
_entity_poly.pdbx_seq_one_letter_code
_entity_poly.pdbx_strand_id
1 'polypeptide(L)'
;MRIDTNRFSSSARYAWRGRITAFHDRYQGRKDAPGLRARLVSPTHPDALLRDAADPYPELLTPHVLGIRASASRGADQLRSRLLHDERELCARIHAESVRVVTQYEVRQAPAPAALARYGELIGVWRAAAGVCRGRAAVLTHEANQRLAHYWAAVLTSLRPLPQEPFPMDHPHRLPGHIALDESWQHTDDWLRVDGGLWPAPVRGRTDHPVTRALAILDEQPVRGEAPGTPRGAATGPGWGHG
;
A
#
# COMPACT_ATOMS: atom_id res chain seq x y z
N MET A 1 -0.97 23.58 -15.19
CA MET A 1 -1.07 23.97 -13.77
C MET A 1 -0.02 23.19 -13.00
N ARG A 2 1.04 23.85 -12.53
CA ARG A 2 2.22 23.22 -11.94
C ARG A 2 1.89 22.92 -10.47
N ILE A 3 1.84 21.65 -10.10
CA ILE A 3 1.51 21.22 -8.74
C ILE A 3 2.65 21.65 -7.82
N ASP A 4 2.35 22.53 -6.86
CA ASP A 4 3.23 22.85 -5.73
C ASP A 4 3.39 21.60 -4.87
N THR A 5 4.43 20.81 -5.14
CA THR A 5 4.80 19.61 -4.38
C THR A 5 5.44 19.92 -3.01
N ASN A 6 5.50 21.19 -2.61
CA ASN A 6 6.35 21.66 -1.51
C ASN A 6 5.64 22.15 -0.25
N ARG A 7 4.40 21.72 0.03
CA ARG A 7 3.83 21.86 1.38
C ARG A 7 4.14 20.65 2.27
N PHE A 8 5.41 20.27 2.34
CA PHE A 8 5.94 19.76 3.60
C PHE A 8 5.92 20.93 4.58
N SER A 9 4.87 21.01 5.41
CA SER A 9 4.90 21.84 6.61
C SER A 9 6.25 21.65 7.30
N SER A 10 6.97 22.74 7.53
CA SER A 10 8.33 22.75 8.10
C SER A 10 8.53 21.67 9.18
N SER A 11 9.67 20.97 9.13
CA SER A 11 10.02 19.84 10.03
C SER A 11 9.70 20.11 11.51
N ALA A 12 9.89 21.35 11.99
CA ALA A 12 9.51 21.77 13.33
C ALA A 12 8.00 21.72 13.63
N ARG A 13 7.14 22.11 12.68
CA ARG A 13 5.67 22.02 12.84
C ARG A 13 5.20 20.57 12.83
N TYR A 14 5.84 19.73 12.02
CA TYR A 14 5.57 18.30 11.98
C TYR A 14 6.00 17.62 13.30
N ALA A 15 7.20 17.91 13.80
CA ALA A 15 7.70 17.41 15.08
C ALA A 15 6.86 17.87 16.28
N TRP A 16 6.44 19.14 16.30
CA TRP A 16 5.58 19.67 17.37
C TRP A 16 4.19 19.04 17.37
N ARG A 17 3.57 18.91 16.19
CA ARG A 17 2.29 18.17 16.05
C ARG A 17 2.43 16.73 16.54
N GLY A 18 3.51 16.04 16.16
CA GLY A 18 3.82 14.68 16.62
C GLY A 18 3.90 14.56 18.15
N ARG A 19 4.53 15.53 18.83
CA ARG A 19 4.60 15.54 20.31
C ARG A 19 3.23 15.72 20.97
N ILE A 20 2.38 16.59 20.44
CA ILE A 20 1.04 16.81 20.99
C ILE A 20 0.15 15.60 20.78
N THR A 21 0.16 14.99 19.60
CA THR A 21 -0.58 13.75 19.33
C THR A 21 -0.10 12.63 20.25
N ALA A 22 1.20 12.47 20.42
CA ALA A 22 1.74 11.46 21.34
C ALA A 22 1.30 11.69 22.80
N PHE A 23 1.26 12.94 23.25
CA PHE A 23 0.77 13.26 24.60
C PHE A 23 -0.72 12.90 24.76
N HIS A 24 -1.55 13.28 23.79
CA HIS A 24 -2.98 12.95 23.78
C HIS A 24 -3.21 11.44 23.74
N ASP A 25 -2.51 10.72 22.86
CA ASP A 25 -2.66 9.27 22.71
C ASP A 25 -2.23 8.53 23.99
N ARG A 26 -1.17 8.98 24.67
CA ARG A 26 -0.77 8.47 25.99
C ARG A 26 -1.81 8.79 27.07
N TYR A 27 -2.32 10.02 27.09
CA TYR A 27 -3.36 10.41 28.05
C TYR A 27 -4.60 9.52 27.92
N GLN A 28 -5.07 9.32 26.68
CA GLN A 28 -6.22 8.47 26.41
C GLN A 28 -5.94 7.00 26.78
N GLY A 29 -4.73 6.49 26.52
CA GLY A 29 -4.32 5.16 26.97
C GLY A 29 -4.39 4.97 28.48
N ARG A 30 -3.91 5.96 29.26
CA ARG A 30 -4.03 5.92 30.73
C ARG A 30 -5.48 5.94 31.21
N LYS A 31 -6.33 6.71 30.53
CA LYS A 31 -7.76 6.83 30.84
C LYS A 31 -8.52 5.52 30.58
N ASP A 32 -8.21 4.84 29.48
CA ASP A 32 -8.89 3.60 29.09
C ASP A 32 -8.36 2.36 29.83
N ALA A 33 -7.15 2.44 30.37
CA ALA A 33 -6.45 1.32 31.02
C ALA A 33 -7.32 0.54 32.02
N PRO A 34 -8.03 1.16 32.99
CA PRO A 34 -8.82 0.41 33.97
C PRO A 34 -9.91 -0.48 33.32
N GLY A 35 -10.55 0.01 32.25
CA GLY A 35 -11.59 -0.74 31.52
C GLY A 35 -11.04 -1.87 30.64
N LEU A 36 -9.74 -1.82 30.32
CA LEU A 36 -9.04 -2.84 29.53
C LEU A 36 -8.42 -3.93 30.39
N ARG A 37 -8.24 -3.72 31.71
CA ARG A 37 -7.56 -4.67 32.61
C ARG A 37 -8.14 -6.09 32.51
N ALA A 38 -9.45 -6.25 32.66
CA ALA A 38 -10.07 -7.57 32.62
C ALA A 38 -9.94 -8.28 31.27
N ARG A 39 -9.97 -7.52 30.16
CA ARG A 39 -9.89 -8.04 28.79
C ARG A 39 -8.48 -8.47 28.41
N LEU A 40 -7.46 -7.82 28.98
CA LEU A 40 -6.06 -8.16 28.77
C LEU A 40 -5.60 -9.40 29.56
N VAL A 41 -6.34 -9.81 30.61
CA VAL A 41 -6.01 -10.99 31.43
C VAL A 41 -6.55 -12.29 30.81
N SER A 42 -7.55 -12.21 29.95
CA SER A 42 -8.06 -13.34 29.16
C SER A 42 -8.40 -12.89 27.75
N PRO A 43 -7.39 -12.56 26.92
CA PRO A 43 -7.62 -12.46 25.49
C PRO A 43 -8.11 -13.82 24.98
N THR A 44 -9.08 -13.81 24.07
CA THR A 44 -9.39 -15.05 23.35
C THR A 44 -8.16 -15.39 22.51
N HIS A 45 -7.55 -16.55 22.72
CA HIS A 45 -6.28 -16.90 22.10
C HIS A 45 -6.41 -16.83 20.56
N PRO A 46 -5.49 -16.15 19.82
CA PRO A 46 -5.57 -15.98 18.37
C PRO A 46 -5.68 -17.29 17.57
N ASP A 47 -5.24 -18.43 18.12
CA ASP A 47 -5.40 -19.74 17.47
C ASP A 47 -6.86 -20.21 17.38
N ALA A 48 -7.76 -19.62 18.16
CA ALA A 48 -9.20 -19.86 18.09
C ALA A 48 -9.93 -18.95 17.08
N LEU A 49 -9.27 -17.89 16.59
CA LEU A 49 -9.85 -16.94 15.64
C LEU A 49 -9.46 -17.33 14.22
N LEU A 50 -10.48 -17.48 13.36
CA LEU A 50 -10.32 -17.68 11.92
C LEU A 50 -9.28 -16.70 11.36
N ARG A 51 -8.35 -17.19 10.53
CA ARG A 51 -7.26 -16.44 9.87
C ARG A 51 -7.70 -15.18 9.08
N ASP A 52 -9.00 -14.96 8.91
CA ASP A 52 -9.61 -13.85 8.19
C ASP A 52 -10.08 -12.68 9.07
N ALA A 53 -9.87 -12.71 10.39
CA ALA A 53 -10.22 -11.57 11.24
C ALA A 53 -9.32 -10.36 10.92
N ALA A 54 -9.95 -9.24 10.55
CA ALA A 54 -9.27 -7.97 10.26
C ALA A 54 -8.48 -7.39 11.45
N ASP A 55 -8.69 -7.93 12.65
CA ASP A 55 -7.89 -7.68 13.85
C ASP A 55 -7.87 -8.94 14.72
N PRO A 56 -6.72 -9.40 15.23
CA PRO A 56 -6.64 -10.56 16.11
C PRO A 56 -7.24 -10.33 17.50
N TYR A 57 -7.52 -9.08 17.90
CA TYR A 57 -8.06 -8.76 19.23
C TYR A 57 -9.19 -7.71 19.16
N PRO A 58 -10.35 -8.03 18.54
CA PRO A 58 -11.44 -7.06 18.34
C PRO A 58 -12.00 -6.50 19.65
N GLU A 59 -11.99 -7.27 20.74
CA GLU A 59 -12.46 -6.88 22.08
C GLU A 59 -11.60 -5.80 22.76
N LEU A 60 -10.37 -5.62 22.28
CA LEU A 60 -9.41 -4.63 22.76
C LEU A 60 -9.48 -3.30 21.99
N LEU A 61 -10.34 -3.20 20.97
CA LEU A 61 -10.51 -2.00 20.17
C LEU A 61 -11.37 -0.96 20.89
N THR A 62 -10.70 -0.01 21.55
CA THR A 62 -11.38 1.14 22.15
C THR A 62 -11.86 2.14 21.09
N PRO A 63 -12.82 3.02 21.41
CA PRO A 63 -13.23 4.10 20.50
C PRO A 63 -12.06 4.96 20.01
N HIS A 64 -11.02 5.16 20.83
CA HIS A 64 -9.82 5.90 20.43
C HIS A 64 -9.01 5.15 19.36
N VAL A 65 -8.80 3.84 19.55
CA VAL A 65 -8.12 2.97 18.57
C VAL A 65 -8.89 2.95 17.25
N LEU A 66 -10.21 2.77 17.29
CA LEU A 66 -11.08 2.84 16.11
C LEU A 66 -11.01 4.20 15.42
N GLY A 67 -10.93 5.29 16.18
CA GLY A 67 -10.75 6.65 15.66
C GLY A 67 -9.43 6.82 14.88
N ILE A 68 -8.32 6.27 15.41
CA ILE A 68 -7.03 6.26 14.72
C ILE A 68 -7.12 5.48 13.41
N ARG A 69 -7.71 4.27 13.45
CA ARG A 69 -7.92 3.41 12.27
C ARG A 69 -8.72 4.13 11.19
N ALA A 70 -9.88 4.63 11.55
CA ALA A 70 -10.77 5.31 10.62
C ALA A 70 -10.13 6.58 10.02
N SER A 71 -9.30 7.29 10.79
CA SER A 71 -8.56 8.44 10.28
C SER A 71 -7.52 8.06 9.22
N ALA A 72 -6.77 6.97 9.45
CA ALA A 72 -5.78 6.49 8.50
C ALA A 72 -6.44 5.98 7.20
N SER A 73 -7.48 5.16 7.32
CA SER A 73 -8.25 4.64 6.18
C SER A 73 -8.83 5.78 5.34
N ARG A 74 -9.53 6.74 5.96
CA ARG A 74 -10.08 7.91 5.24
C ARG A 74 -8.99 8.74 4.55
N GLY A 75 -7.83 8.90 5.19
CA GLY A 75 -6.70 9.62 4.61
C GLY A 75 -6.16 8.92 3.36
N ALA A 76 -6.01 7.59 3.42
CA ALA A 76 -5.64 6.79 2.26
C ALA A 76 -6.71 6.86 1.16
N ASP A 77 -7.98 6.65 1.48
CA ASP A 77 -9.08 6.73 0.50
C ASP A 77 -9.17 8.11 -0.17
N GLN A 78 -8.90 9.19 0.58
CA GLN A 78 -8.84 10.54 0.01
C GLN A 78 -7.66 10.71 -0.96
N LEU A 79 -6.50 10.10 -0.69
CA LEU A 79 -5.38 10.09 -1.64
C LEU A 79 -5.76 9.36 -2.93
N ARG A 80 -6.42 8.19 -2.81
CA ARG A 80 -6.90 7.43 -3.98
C ARG A 80 -7.92 8.24 -4.78
N SER A 81 -8.92 8.82 -4.11
CA SER A 81 -9.96 9.62 -4.75
C SER A 81 -9.38 10.83 -5.49
N ARG A 82 -8.42 11.53 -4.87
CA ARG A 82 -7.73 12.66 -5.52
C ARG A 82 -6.91 12.22 -6.71
N LEU A 83 -6.14 11.14 -6.61
CA LEU A 83 -5.38 10.61 -7.74
C LEU A 83 -6.30 10.31 -8.93
N LEU A 84 -7.40 9.60 -8.70
CA LEU A 84 -8.36 9.26 -9.76
C LEU A 84 -9.04 10.49 -10.36
N HIS A 85 -9.31 11.50 -9.53
CA HIS A 85 -9.90 12.76 -9.99
C HIS A 85 -8.91 13.57 -10.83
N ASP A 86 -7.69 13.75 -10.34
CA ASP A 86 -6.65 14.58 -10.96
C ASP A 86 -6.14 13.91 -12.27
N GLU A 87 -6.04 12.58 -12.30
CA GLU A 87 -5.55 11.80 -13.44
C GLU A 87 -6.67 11.27 -14.35
N ARG A 88 -7.89 11.80 -14.25
CA ARG A 88 -9.04 11.35 -15.07
C ARG A 88 -8.77 11.37 -16.58
N GLU A 89 -8.04 12.38 -17.05
CA GLU A 89 -7.69 12.54 -18.47
C GLU A 89 -6.64 11.51 -18.91
N LEU A 90 -5.66 11.23 -18.04
CA LEU A 90 -4.69 10.17 -18.24
C LEU A 90 -5.39 8.81 -18.31
N CYS A 91 -6.31 8.54 -17.39
CA CYS A 91 -7.12 7.32 -17.40
C CYS A 91 -7.87 7.19 -18.73
N ALA A 92 -8.59 8.22 -19.17
CA ALA A 92 -9.32 8.20 -20.45
C ALA A 92 -8.39 7.90 -21.65
N ARG A 93 -7.18 8.48 -21.67
CA ARG A 93 -6.17 8.18 -22.70
C ARG A 93 -5.67 6.74 -22.64
N ILE A 94 -5.45 6.21 -21.44
CA ILE A 94 -5.08 4.80 -21.23
C ILE A 94 -6.17 3.88 -21.76
N HIS A 95 -7.45 4.14 -21.46
CA HIS A 95 -8.57 3.36 -21.99
C HIS A 95 -8.61 3.39 -23.53
N ALA A 96 -8.49 4.57 -24.13
CA ALA A 96 -8.50 4.72 -25.59
C ALA A 96 -7.33 3.99 -26.27
N GLU A 97 -6.10 4.16 -25.77
CA GLU A 97 -4.93 3.48 -26.36
C GLU A 97 -4.95 1.97 -26.06
N SER A 98 -5.57 1.52 -24.95
CA SER A 98 -5.78 0.08 -24.67
C SER A 98 -6.63 -0.58 -25.76
N VAL A 99 -7.76 0.04 -26.13
CA VAL A 99 -8.61 -0.43 -27.24
C VAL A 99 -7.83 -0.48 -28.55
N ARG A 100 -6.99 0.53 -28.81
CA ARG A 100 -6.15 0.57 -30.00
C ARG A 100 -5.14 -0.56 -30.02
N VAL A 101 -4.42 -0.81 -28.93
CA VAL A 101 -3.42 -1.89 -28.81
C VAL A 101 -4.09 -3.25 -29.02
N VAL A 102 -5.16 -3.54 -28.28
CA VAL A 102 -5.95 -4.78 -28.41
C VAL A 102 -6.42 -4.99 -29.85
N THR A 103 -6.96 -3.94 -30.48
CA THR A 103 -7.41 -4.03 -31.87
C THR A 103 -6.26 -4.36 -32.84
N GLN A 104 -5.09 -3.75 -32.69
CA GLN A 104 -3.97 -4.00 -33.60
C GLN A 104 -3.33 -5.38 -33.39
N TYR A 105 -3.10 -5.76 -32.14
CA TYR A 105 -2.34 -6.97 -31.82
C TYR A 105 -3.20 -8.24 -31.85
N GLU A 106 -4.44 -8.20 -31.36
CA GLU A 106 -5.28 -9.40 -31.23
C GLU A 106 -6.31 -9.51 -32.34
N VAL A 107 -6.96 -8.41 -32.74
CA VAL A 107 -8.03 -8.44 -33.76
C VAL A 107 -7.45 -8.41 -35.17
N ARG A 108 -6.58 -7.45 -35.46
CA ARG A 108 -5.99 -7.27 -36.80
C ARG A 108 -4.72 -8.08 -37.01
N GLN A 109 -4.12 -8.59 -35.94
CA GLN A 109 -2.83 -9.31 -35.97
C GLN A 109 -1.74 -8.55 -36.74
N ALA A 110 -1.74 -7.22 -36.61
CA ALA A 110 -0.83 -6.30 -37.26
C ALA A 110 -0.07 -5.50 -36.18
N PRO A 111 1.08 -6.00 -35.70
CA PRO A 111 1.80 -5.38 -34.59
C PRO A 111 2.12 -3.90 -34.86
N ALA A 112 1.77 -3.06 -33.90
CA ALA A 112 1.97 -1.61 -33.96
C ALA A 112 2.91 -1.16 -32.83
N PRO A 113 4.24 -1.35 -32.99
CA PRO A 113 5.21 -1.13 -31.90
C PRO A 113 5.20 0.30 -31.36
N ALA A 114 4.94 1.30 -32.22
CA ALA A 114 4.80 2.69 -31.80
C ALA A 114 3.55 2.92 -30.93
N ALA A 115 2.46 2.19 -31.16
CA ALA A 115 1.27 2.27 -30.30
C ALA A 115 1.51 1.61 -28.95
N LEU A 116 2.18 0.45 -28.95
CA LEU A 116 2.53 -0.23 -27.71
C LEU A 116 3.53 0.58 -26.86
N ALA A 117 4.50 1.25 -27.48
CA ALA A 117 5.43 2.14 -26.80
C ALA A 117 4.72 3.33 -26.13
N ARG A 118 3.79 3.99 -26.84
CA ARG A 118 2.97 5.06 -26.26
C ARG A 118 2.08 4.57 -25.13
N TYR A 119 1.49 3.38 -25.28
CA TYR A 119 0.70 2.78 -24.22
C TYR A 119 1.56 2.52 -22.98
N GLY A 120 2.75 1.95 -23.15
CA GLY A 120 3.72 1.75 -22.06
C GLY A 120 4.14 3.05 -21.38
N GLU A 121 4.31 4.14 -22.12
CA GLU A 121 4.57 5.47 -21.55
C GLU A 121 3.41 5.94 -20.65
N LEU A 122 2.17 5.83 -21.12
CA LEU A 122 0.99 6.22 -20.33
C LEU A 122 0.86 5.41 -19.04
N ILE A 123 1.08 4.09 -19.11
CA ILE A 123 1.10 3.21 -17.93
C ILE A 123 2.26 3.58 -16.99
N GLY A 124 3.43 3.92 -17.52
CA GLY A 124 4.56 4.39 -16.73
C GLY A 124 4.24 5.66 -15.94
N VAL A 125 3.59 6.65 -16.59
CA VAL A 125 3.14 7.88 -15.93
C VAL A 125 2.11 7.57 -14.84
N TRP A 126 1.12 6.71 -15.12
CA TRP A 126 0.13 6.28 -14.13
C TRP A 126 0.77 5.63 -12.90
N ARG A 127 1.63 4.62 -13.11
CA ARG A 127 2.31 3.89 -12.04
C ARG A 127 3.22 4.81 -11.21
N ALA A 128 3.84 5.81 -11.83
CA ALA A 128 4.63 6.82 -11.11
C ALA A 128 3.74 7.68 -10.19
N ALA A 129 2.63 8.20 -10.69
CA ALA A 129 1.68 8.99 -9.91
C ALA A 129 1.05 8.17 -8.76
N ALA A 130 0.63 6.94 -9.06
CA ALA A 130 0.12 5.99 -8.09
C ALA A 130 1.17 5.60 -7.04
N GLY A 131 2.43 5.42 -7.44
CA GLY A 131 3.56 5.13 -6.55
C GLY A 131 3.81 6.24 -5.52
N VAL A 132 3.71 7.51 -5.93
CA VAL A 132 3.79 8.65 -5.00
C VAL A 132 2.64 8.62 -3.98
N CYS A 133 1.41 8.37 -4.44
CA CYS A 133 0.25 8.29 -3.57
C CYS A 133 0.35 7.09 -2.61
N ARG A 134 0.82 5.94 -3.07
CA ARG A 134 1.10 4.75 -2.25
C ARG A 134 2.11 5.05 -1.16
N GLY A 135 3.20 5.74 -1.48
CA GLY A 135 4.19 6.17 -0.49
C GLY A 135 3.56 7.05 0.60
N ARG A 136 2.70 8.00 0.21
CA ARG A 136 1.97 8.85 1.17
C ARG A 136 0.98 8.05 2.02
N ALA A 137 0.25 7.11 1.43
CA ALA A 137 -0.68 6.25 2.16
C ALA A 137 0.05 5.33 3.17
N ALA A 138 1.23 4.83 2.81
CA ALA A 138 2.11 4.07 3.70
C ALA A 138 2.58 4.92 4.89
N VAL A 139 2.93 6.19 4.67
CA VAL A 139 3.29 7.13 5.75
C VAL A 139 2.11 7.33 6.71
N LEU A 140 0.89 7.55 6.21
CA LEU A 140 -0.30 7.68 7.06
C LEU A 140 -0.55 6.45 7.93
N THR A 141 -0.35 5.26 7.34
CA THR A 141 -0.46 3.98 8.05
C THR A 141 0.60 3.85 9.14
N HIS A 142 1.85 4.20 8.82
CA HIS A 142 2.95 4.17 9.78
C HIS A 142 2.75 5.16 10.94
N GLU A 143 2.33 6.40 10.65
CA GLU A 143 1.99 7.40 11.67
C GLU A 143 0.88 6.90 12.59
N ALA A 144 -0.16 6.28 12.03
CA ALA A 144 -1.24 5.70 12.81
C ALA A 144 -0.75 4.57 13.72
N ASN A 145 0.11 3.68 13.22
CA ASN A 145 0.72 2.62 14.02
C ASN A 145 1.64 3.16 15.13
N GLN A 146 2.36 4.26 14.90
CA GLN A 146 3.12 4.95 15.97
C GLN A 146 2.20 5.51 17.06
N ARG A 147 1.05 6.09 16.69
CA ARG A 147 0.05 6.58 17.63
C ARG A 147 -0.54 5.45 18.48
N LEU A 148 -0.85 4.31 17.85
CA LEU A 148 -1.28 3.10 18.55
C LEU A 148 -0.19 2.59 19.51
N ALA A 149 1.07 2.61 19.12
CA ALA A 149 2.17 2.24 20.01
C ALA A 149 2.25 3.16 21.24
N HIS A 150 2.09 4.48 21.07
CA HIS A 150 2.04 5.41 22.21
C HIS A 150 0.85 5.18 23.13
N TYR A 151 -0.33 4.90 22.56
CA TYR A 151 -1.53 4.54 23.30
C TYR A 151 -1.32 3.26 24.12
N TRP A 152 -0.92 2.16 23.49
CA TRP A 152 -0.74 0.87 24.15
C TRP A 152 0.40 0.87 25.15
N ALA A 153 1.51 1.57 24.89
CA ALA A 153 2.57 1.74 25.86
C ALA A 153 2.06 2.41 27.16
N ALA A 154 1.17 3.41 27.02
CA ALA A 154 0.57 4.08 28.18
C ALA A 154 -0.44 3.17 28.92
N VAL A 155 -1.27 2.42 28.19
CA VAL A 155 -2.18 1.41 28.78
C VAL A 155 -1.38 0.41 29.62
N LEU A 156 -0.37 -0.21 29.02
CA LEU A 156 0.44 -1.25 29.67
C LEU A 156 1.22 -0.70 30.88
N THR A 157 1.72 0.53 30.79
CA THR A 157 2.39 1.20 31.92
C THR A 157 1.41 1.45 33.07
N SER A 158 0.19 1.89 32.78
CA SER A 158 -0.86 2.13 33.78
C SER A 158 -1.40 0.87 34.45
N LEU A 159 -1.26 -0.29 33.80
CA LEU A 159 -1.78 -1.56 34.32
C LEU A 159 -0.79 -2.33 35.20
N ARG A 160 0.47 -1.88 35.29
CA ARG A 160 1.50 -2.56 36.08
C ARG A 160 1.11 -2.70 37.57
N PRO A 161 1.46 -3.83 38.22
CA PRO A 161 2.10 -5.01 37.63
C PRO A 161 1.13 -5.79 36.73
N LEU A 162 1.63 -6.22 35.55
CA LEU A 162 0.89 -7.11 34.65
C LEU A 162 0.89 -8.55 35.24
N PRO A 163 -0.12 -9.38 34.94
CA PRO A 163 -0.09 -10.81 35.29
C PRO A 163 1.15 -11.51 34.71
N GLN A 164 1.57 -12.62 35.32
CA GLN A 164 2.83 -13.33 35.00
C GLN A 164 2.91 -13.92 33.59
N GLU A 165 1.79 -14.11 32.89
CA GLU A 165 1.83 -14.57 31.50
C GLU A 165 2.03 -13.38 30.53
N PRO A 166 3.08 -13.42 29.69
CA PRO A 166 3.36 -12.34 28.75
C PRO A 166 2.30 -12.33 27.65
N PHE A 167 1.41 -11.34 27.69
CA PHE A 167 0.63 -10.94 26.52
C PHE A 167 1.63 -10.62 25.39
N PRO A 168 1.47 -11.13 24.15
CA PRO A 168 2.46 -11.00 23.09
C PRO A 168 2.48 -9.59 22.46
N MET A 169 2.75 -8.56 23.26
CA MET A 169 2.89 -7.15 22.86
C MET A 169 4.31 -6.78 22.46
N ASP A 170 5.23 -7.74 22.44
CA ASP A 170 6.67 -7.52 22.19
C ASP A 170 6.97 -7.05 20.76
N HIS A 171 5.96 -7.05 19.89
CA HIS A 171 6.09 -6.65 18.50
C HIS A 171 5.04 -5.60 18.08
N PRO A 172 5.44 -4.47 17.46
CA PRO A 172 4.52 -3.40 17.04
C PRO A 172 3.40 -3.86 16.10
N HIS A 173 3.66 -4.89 15.29
CA HIS A 173 2.70 -5.47 14.35
C HIS A 173 1.66 -6.39 15.02
N ARG A 174 1.85 -6.71 16.31
CA ARG A 174 0.93 -7.51 17.13
C ARG A 174 0.10 -6.66 18.10
N LEU A 175 0.26 -5.33 18.05
CA LEU A 175 -0.58 -4.41 18.83
C LEU A 175 -2.03 -4.48 18.34
N PRO A 176 -3.02 -4.57 19.24
CA PRO A 176 -4.42 -4.49 18.84
C PRO A 176 -4.69 -3.20 18.07
N GLY A 177 -5.47 -3.29 17.00
CA GLY A 177 -5.75 -2.16 16.12
C GLY A 177 -4.69 -1.87 15.07
N HIS A 178 -3.64 -2.69 14.96
CA HIS A 178 -2.59 -2.50 13.95
C HIS A 178 -3.18 -2.37 12.54
N ILE A 179 -2.65 -1.42 11.77
CA ILE A 179 -3.16 -1.08 10.45
C ILE A 179 -2.14 -1.53 9.42
N ALA A 180 -2.58 -2.35 8.48
CA ALA A 180 -1.87 -2.60 7.23
C ALA A 180 -2.40 -1.65 6.15
N LEU A 181 -1.53 -1.27 5.22
CA LEU A 181 -1.99 -0.56 4.03
C LEU A 181 -2.88 -1.50 3.22
N ASP A 182 -4.05 -1.02 2.81
CA ASP A 182 -5.01 -1.77 2.01
C ASP A 182 -4.35 -2.39 0.76
N GLU A 183 -4.64 -3.66 0.50
CA GLU A 183 -4.02 -4.47 -0.57
C GLU A 183 -4.21 -3.83 -1.95
N SER A 184 -5.31 -3.09 -2.16
CA SER A 184 -5.55 -2.41 -3.43
C SER A 184 -4.46 -1.40 -3.79
N TRP A 185 -3.70 -0.88 -2.82
CA TRP A 185 -2.54 -0.02 -3.08
C TRP A 185 -1.35 -0.76 -3.72
N GLN A 186 -1.30 -2.09 -3.65
CA GLN A 186 -0.30 -2.88 -4.38
C GLN A 186 -0.73 -3.19 -5.81
N HIS A 187 -2.03 -3.08 -6.09
CA HIS A 187 -2.62 -3.38 -7.38
C HIS A 187 -3.28 -2.13 -7.99
N THR A 188 -2.52 -1.03 -8.07
CA THR A 188 -3.07 0.27 -8.53
C THR A 188 -3.57 0.24 -9.97
N ASP A 189 -3.05 -0.65 -10.81
CA ASP A 189 -3.51 -0.84 -12.18
C ASP A 189 -4.93 -1.42 -12.23
N ASP A 190 -5.39 -2.11 -11.17
CA ASP A 190 -6.76 -2.59 -11.08
C ASP A 190 -7.77 -1.44 -10.99
N TRP A 191 -7.34 -0.25 -10.55
CA TRP A 191 -8.19 0.93 -10.49
C TRP A 191 -8.53 1.49 -11.88
N LEU A 192 -7.78 1.08 -12.91
CA LEU A 192 -8.08 1.41 -14.31
C LEU A 192 -9.16 0.50 -14.90
N ARG A 193 -9.59 -0.55 -14.20
CA ARG A 193 -10.67 -1.45 -14.66
C ARG A 193 -12.06 -0.93 -14.36
N VAL A 194 -12.13 0.10 -13.53
CA VAL A 194 -13.36 0.47 -12.87
C VAL A 194 -13.88 1.75 -13.53
N ASP A 195 -14.94 1.60 -14.32
CA ASP A 195 -15.62 2.66 -15.08
C ASP A 195 -16.26 3.70 -14.15
N GLY A 196 -15.53 4.74 -13.73
CA GLY A 196 -16.05 5.99 -13.14
C GLY A 196 -17.11 5.98 -12.02
N GLY A 197 -17.46 4.84 -11.40
CA GLY A 197 -18.48 4.70 -10.36
C GLY A 197 -17.92 4.73 -8.94
N LEU A 198 -18.72 5.06 -7.93
CA LEU A 198 -18.30 4.97 -6.53
C LEU A 198 -18.04 3.50 -6.14
N TRP A 199 -16.83 3.16 -5.71
CA TRP A 199 -16.33 1.77 -5.69
C TRP A 199 -16.42 1.01 -4.37
N PRO A 200 -17.08 -0.16 -4.36
CA PRO A 200 -16.56 -1.40 -3.76
C PRO A 200 -15.44 -2.01 -4.64
N ALA A 201 -14.59 -2.84 -4.03
CA ALA A 201 -13.42 -3.48 -4.66
C ALA A 201 -13.74 -4.21 -5.98
N PRO A 202 -12.78 -4.27 -6.93
CA PRO A 202 -12.98 -4.97 -8.19
C PRO A 202 -13.19 -6.47 -7.95
N VAL A 203 -14.20 -7.04 -8.61
CA VAL A 203 -14.36 -8.49 -8.73
C VAL A 203 -13.16 -9.02 -9.51
N ARG A 204 -12.31 -9.82 -8.85
CA ARG A 204 -11.22 -10.55 -9.51
C ARG A 204 -11.83 -11.42 -10.63
N GLY A 205 -11.34 -11.27 -11.86
CA GLY A 205 -11.66 -12.22 -12.95
C GLY A 205 -12.31 -11.67 -14.21
N ARG A 206 -12.54 -10.35 -14.37
CA ARG A 206 -13.01 -9.81 -15.66
C ARG A 206 -11.84 -9.64 -16.64
N THR A 207 -11.39 -10.76 -17.22
CA THR A 207 -10.28 -10.84 -18.19
C THR A 207 -10.55 -10.10 -19.50
N ASP A 208 -11.80 -9.78 -19.81
CA ASP A 208 -12.19 -9.17 -21.08
C ASP A 208 -11.99 -7.64 -21.15
N HIS A 209 -11.58 -6.99 -20.05
CA HIS A 209 -11.40 -5.54 -20.07
C HIS A 209 -10.20 -5.12 -20.95
N PRO A 210 -10.35 -4.15 -21.87
CA PRO A 210 -9.28 -3.76 -22.81
C PRO A 210 -7.96 -3.40 -22.13
N VAL A 211 -7.99 -2.75 -20.96
CA VAL A 211 -6.78 -2.43 -20.19
C VAL A 211 -6.05 -3.69 -19.73
N THR A 212 -6.77 -4.70 -19.26
CA THR A 212 -6.15 -5.97 -18.79
C THR A 212 -5.45 -6.68 -19.93
N ARG A 213 -6.09 -6.73 -21.12
CA ARG A 213 -5.51 -7.35 -22.32
C ARG A 213 -4.33 -6.55 -22.87
N ALA A 214 -4.44 -5.23 -22.93
CA ALA A 214 -3.34 -4.36 -23.37
C ALA A 214 -2.12 -4.44 -22.43
N LEU A 215 -2.34 -4.55 -21.12
CA LEU A 215 -1.27 -4.82 -20.15
C LEU A 215 -0.62 -6.19 -20.38
N ALA A 216 -1.39 -7.25 -20.61
CA ALA A 216 -0.83 -8.56 -20.94
C ALA A 216 0.03 -8.50 -22.21
N ILE A 217 -0.44 -7.85 -23.29
CA ILE A 217 0.33 -7.64 -24.52
C ILE A 217 1.63 -6.87 -24.24
N LEU A 218 1.60 -5.87 -23.36
CA LEU A 218 2.78 -5.09 -22.96
C LEU A 218 3.78 -5.93 -22.16
N ASP A 219 3.29 -6.73 -21.21
CA ASP A 219 4.11 -7.58 -20.33
C ASP A 219 4.72 -8.77 -21.06
N GLU A 220 4.08 -9.27 -22.12
CA GLU A 220 4.59 -10.32 -23.01
C GLU A 220 5.73 -9.83 -23.92
N GLN A 221 6.00 -8.52 -24.00
CA GLN A 221 7.09 -8.03 -24.83
C GLN A 221 8.45 -8.38 -24.21
N PRO A 222 9.39 -8.94 -24.98
CA PRO A 222 10.75 -9.17 -24.50
C PRO A 222 11.38 -7.82 -24.10
N VAL A 223 11.88 -7.73 -22.87
CA VAL A 223 12.68 -6.59 -22.42
C VAL A 223 13.86 -6.48 -23.38
N ARG A 224 13.93 -5.39 -24.15
CA ARG A 224 15.06 -5.11 -25.06
C ARG A 224 16.36 -5.13 -24.23
N GLY A 225 17.07 -6.25 -24.29
CA GLY A 225 18.29 -6.49 -23.51
C GLY A 225 18.80 -7.93 -23.62
N GLU A 226 17.93 -8.92 -23.79
CA GLU A 226 18.36 -10.29 -24.10
C GLU A 226 18.39 -10.51 -25.62
N ALA A 227 19.51 -10.12 -26.22
CA ALA A 227 19.91 -10.72 -27.48
C ALA A 227 20.38 -12.17 -27.20
N PRO A 228 19.77 -13.19 -27.80
CA PRO A 228 20.34 -14.53 -27.77
C PRO A 228 21.55 -14.55 -28.71
N GLY A 229 22.76 -14.53 -28.15
CA GLY A 229 23.98 -14.79 -28.92
C GLY A 229 25.04 -13.71 -28.82
N THR A 230 25.74 -13.65 -27.69
CA THR A 230 27.20 -13.47 -27.74
C THR A 230 27.80 -14.36 -26.67
N PRO A 231 28.54 -15.43 -27.02
CA PRO A 231 29.23 -16.23 -26.03
C PRO A 231 30.23 -15.33 -25.29
N ARG A 232 30.01 -15.23 -23.99
CA ARG A 232 30.84 -14.50 -23.04
C ARG A 232 32.19 -15.19 -22.97
N GLY A 233 33.19 -14.58 -23.60
CA GLY A 233 34.62 -14.72 -23.31
C GLY A 233 35.14 -16.15 -23.24
N ALA A 234 35.70 -16.64 -24.34
CA ALA A 234 36.82 -17.56 -24.28
C ALA A 234 37.92 -16.87 -23.45
N ALA A 235 38.07 -17.28 -22.20
CA ALA A 235 39.24 -16.96 -21.40
C ALA A 235 40.43 -17.69 -22.02
N THR A 236 41.17 -17.02 -22.90
CA THR A 236 42.56 -17.39 -23.19
C THR A 236 43.37 -17.12 -21.93
N GLY A 237 43.50 -18.13 -21.08
CA GLY A 237 44.44 -18.11 -19.96
C GLY A 237 45.88 -18.10 -20.49
N PRO A 238 46.77 -17.23 -19.97
CA PRO A 238 48.18 -17.32 -20.28
C PRO A 238 48.77 -18.56 -19.59
N GLY A 239 49.27 -19.50 -20.39
CA GLY A 239 50.02 -20.66 -19.91
C GLY A 239 51.37 -20.20 -19.35
N TRP A 240 51.54 -20.32 -18.04
CA TRP A 240 52.84 -20.29 -17.40
C TRP A 240 53.41 -21.70 -17.40
N GLY A 241 54.35 -21.96 -18.30
CA GLY A 241 55.21 -23.14 -18.26
C GLY A 241 56.33 -22.92 -17.25
N HIS A 242 56.38 -23.74 -16.20
CA HIS A 242 57.58 -23.96 -15.41
C HIS A 242 58.27 -25.21 -15.94
N GLY A 243 59.47 -25.01 -16.50
CA GLY A 243 60.57 -25.96 -16.50
C GLY A 243 61.69 -25.37 -15.67
#